data_AF-G0QIA3-F1
#
_entry.id   AF-G0QIA3-F1
#
_cell.length_a   1.000
_cell.length_b   1.000
_cell.length_c   1.000
_cell.angle_alpha   90.00
_cell.angle_beta   90.00
_cell.angle_gamma   90.00
#
_symmetry.space_group_name_H-M   'P 1'
#
loop_
_entity.id
_entity.type
_entity.pdbx_description
1 polymer ?
#
loop_
_entity_poly.entity_id
_entity_poly.type
_entity_poly.pdbx_seq_one_letter_code
_entity_poly.pdbx_strand_id
1 'polypeptide(L)'
;MAYNRETDLDSLDWSKGLERLKEQHQQKIDPLPPDDAGNYIHALLKDEFNDLPDMDFESKVHSGRADLITDSFVYEFKTRNEFNIDQTPAEDDVEQLQRYLHSGDVDLSEGLVVYINRDDISEIKQFRFEPDYNTNFVRDGELPDTSQYEIYEVLDTT
;
A
#
# COMPACT_ATOMS: atom_id res chain seq x y z
N MET A 1 -28.47 4.60 14.06
CA MET A 1 -28.21 3.83 12.84
C MET A 1 -27.04 2.92 13.18
N ALA A 2 -27.22 1.60 13.08
CA ALA A 2 -26.17 0.65 13.39
C ALA A 2 -25.22 0.58 12.19
N TYR A 3 -23.94 0.90 12.40
CA TYR A 3 -22.88 0.56 11.46
C TYR A 3 -22.73 -0.95 11.49
N ASN A 4 -22.97 -1.62 10.35
CA ASN A 4 -22.70 -3.04 10.19
C ASN A 4 -21.18 -3.24 10.27
N ARG A 5 -20.73 -3.96 11.30
CA ARG A 5 -19.33 -4.37 11.53
C ARG A 5 -18.81 -5.44 10.55
N GLU A 6 -19.56 -5.72 9.48
CA GLU A 6 -19.19 -6.57 8.35
C GLU A 6 -19.08 -5.70 7.09
N THR A 7 -18.50 -4.50 7.22
CA THR A 7 -18.12 -3.74 6.03
C THR A 7 -16.69 -4.14 5.75
N ASP A 8 -16.56 -5.08 4.81
CA ASP A 8 -15.33 -5.49 4.18
C ASP A 8 -14.31 -4.34 4.11
N LEU A 9 -13.19 -4.50 4.81
CA LEU A 9 -11.98 -3.72 4.54
C LEU A 9 -11.46 -3.98 3.10
N ASP A 10 -12.05 -4.95 2.37
CA ASP A 10 -11.92 -5.11 0.91
C ASP A 10 -12.51 -3.93 0.11
N SER A 11 -13.28 -3.02 0.72
CA SER A 11 -13.92 -1.91 0.01
C SER A 11 -13.65 -0.53 0.62
N LEU A 12 -12.40 -0.19 0.92
CA LEU A 12 -12.02 1.21 0.70
C LEU A 12 -12.39 1.52 -0.75
N ASP A 13 -13.34 2.43 -0.96
CA ASP A 13 -13.81 2.83 -2.29
C ASP A 13 -12.73 3.74 -2.93
N TRP A 14 -11.54 3.15 -3.11
CA TRP A 14 -10.33 3.77 -3.62
C TRP A 14 -10.62 4.44 -4.95
N SER A 15 -11.41 3.79 -5.82
CA SER A 15 -11.72 4.30 -7.14
C SER A 15 -12.40 5.67 -7.08
N LYS A 16 -13.38 5.90 -6.18
CA LYS A 16 -14.00 7.22 -6.05
C LYS A 16 -13.09 8.29 -5.43
N GLY A 17 -12.28 7.91 -4.44
CA GLY A 17 -11.32 8.83 -3.83
C GLY A 17 -10.25 9.26 -4.85
N LEU A 18 -9.67 8.30 -5.55
CA LEU A 18 -8.61 8.52 -6.53
C LEU A 18 -9.09 9.22 -7.80
N GLU A 19 -10.29 8.91 -8.33
CA GLU A 19 -10.89 9.66 -9.43
C GLU A 19 -11.08 11.14 -9.07
N ARG A 20 -11.55 11.41 -7.84
CA ARG A 20 -11.67 12.80 -7.36
C ARG A 20 -10.32 13.48 -7.23
N LEU A 21 -9.31 12.81 -6.69
CA LEU A 21 -7.96 13.34 -6.57
C LEU A 21 -7.37 13.63 -7.96
N LYS A 22 -7.57 12.74 -8.94
CA LYS A 22 -7.14 12.91 -10.32
C LYS A 22 -7.71 14.18 -10.92
N GLU A 23 -9.03 14.35 -10.87
CA GLU A 23 -9.71 15.54 -11.40
C GLU A 23 -9.17 16.85 -10.80
N GLN A 24 -8.80 16.83 -9.51
CA GLN A 24 -8.35 18.01 -8.78
C GLN A 24 -6.85 18.29 -8.91
N HIS A 25 -6.02 17.25 -9.08
CA HIS A 25 -4.58 17.34 -8.86
C HIS A 25 -3.70 16.87 -10.02
N GLN A 26 -4.20 16.13 -11.03
CA GLN A 26 -3.35 15.56 -12.10
C GLN A 26 -2.51 16.64 -12.82
N GLN A 27 -3.11 17.79 -13.15
CA GLN A 27 -2.41 18.91 -13.80
C GLN A 27 -1.24 19.49 -12.97
N LYS A 28 -1.25 19.27 -11.64
CA LYS A 28 -0.15 19.65 -10.75
C LYS A 28 0.89 18.55 -10.63
N ILE A 29 0.50 17.29 -10.78
CA ILE A 29 1.39 16.11 -10.70
C ILE A 29 2.24 16.00 -11.97
N ASP A 30 1.63 16.16 -13.14
CA ASP A 30 2.27 15.98 -14.45
C ASP A 30 3.64 16.69 -14.60
N PRO A 31 3.81 17.98 -14.21
CA PRO A 31 5.09 18.67 -14.37
C PRO A 31 6.13 18.34 -13.28
N LEU A 32 5.76 17.63 -12.21
CA LEU A 32 6.68 17.36 -11.10
C LEU A 32 7.69 16.27 -11.45
N PRO A 33 8.94 16.37 -11.00
CA PRO A 33 9.88 15.25 -11.02
C PRO A 33 9.29 13.99 -10.34
N PRO A 34 9.73 12.77 -10.68
CA PRO A 34 9.15 11.53 -10.18
C PRO A 34 9.06 11.45 -8.65
N ASP A 35 10.15 11.79 -7.95
CA ASP A 35 10.19 11.76 -6.47
C ASP A 35 9.24 12.80 -5.85
N ASP A 36 9.18 14.00 -6.44
CA ASP A 36 8.29 15.08 -5.98
C ASP A 36 6.82 14.72 -6.24
N ALA A 37 6.53 14.09 -7.39
CA ALA A 37 5.21 13.58 -7.72
C ALA A 37 4.77 12.49 -6.75
N GLY A 38 5.65 11.53 -6.43
CA GLY A 38 5.39 10.48 -5.44
C GLY A 38 5.09 11.04 -4.06
N ASN A 39 5.94 11.94 -3.57
CA ASN A 39 5.70 12.61 -2.28
C ASN A 39 4.38 13.39 -2.25
N TYR A 40 4.04 14.07 -3.35
CA TYR A 40 2.78 14.80 -3.45
C TYR A 40 1.58 13.86 -3.45
N ILE A 41 1.64 12.75 -4.18
CA ILE A 41 0.57 11.74 -4.21
C ILE A 41 0.38 11.12 -2.81
N HIS A 42 1.46 10.73 -2.12
CA HIS A 42 1.34 10.19 -0.75
C HIS A 42 0.70 11.20 0.21
N ALA A 43 1.02 12.49 0.07
CA ALA A 43 0.38 13.55 0.86
C ALA A 43 -1.11 13.68 0.54
N LEU A 44 -1.51 13.58 -0.74
CA LEU A 44 -2.93 13.60 -1.13
C LEU A 44 -3.70 12.41 -0.56
N LEU A 45 -3.13 11.21 -0.60
CA LEU A 45 -3.75 10.01 -0.02
C LEU A 45 -3.91 10.17 1.49
N LYS A 46 -2.87 10.68 2.16
CA LYS A 46 -2.94 10.98 3.59
C LYS A 46 -4.09 11.96 3.87
N ASP A 47 -4.17 13.08 3.18
CA ASP A 47 -5.23 14.07 3.41
C ASP A 47 -6.63 13.52 3.10
N GLU A 48 -6.77 12.70 2.05
CA GLU A 48 -8.04 12.09 1.62
C GLU A 48 -8.59 11.10 2.66
N PHE A 49 -7.71 10.34 3.30
CA PHE A 49 -8.10 9.21 4.15
C PHE A 49 -7.83 9.42 5.64
N ASN A 50 -7.17 10.50 6.05
CA ASN A 50 -6.85 10.80 7.45
C ASN A 50 -8.10 11.01 8.35
N ASP A 51 -9.26 11.29 7.75
CA ASP A 51 -10.52 11.44 8.51
C ASP A 51 -11.26 10.11 8.75
N LEU A 52 -10.75 9.00 8.20
CA LEU A 52 -11.36 7.69 8.41
C LEU A 52 -10.99 7.15 9.80
N PRO A 53 -11.97 6.61 10.56
CA PRO A 53 -11.68 6.01 11.85
C PRO A 53 -10.74 4.82 11.67
N ASP A 54 -9.89 4.62 12.68
CA ASP A 54 -9.00 3.46 12.77
C ASP A 54 -7.93 3.40 11.66
N MET A 55 -7.52 4.58 11.15
CA MET A 55 -6.39 4.76 10.25
C MET A 55 -5.25 5.53 10.92
N ASP A 56 -4.05 4.97 10.90
CA ASP A 56 -2.83 5.63 11.36
C ASP A 56 -1.86 5.78 10.18
N PHE A 57 -1.62 7.02 9.77
CA PHE A 57 -0.75 7.35 8.65
C PHE A 57 0.67 7.62 9.12
N GLU A 58 1.65 7.20 8.32
CA GLU A 58 3.08 7.33 8.64
C GLU A 58 3.44 6.71 10.01
N SER A 59 2.77 5.61 10.36
CA SER A 59 2.95 4.90 11.61
C SER A 59 4.37 4.39 11.74
N LYS A 60 5.00 4.71 12.87
CA LYS A 60 6.28 4.12 13.24
C LYS A 60 6.03 2.69 13.68
N VAL A 61 6.58 1.76 12.93
CA VAL A 61 6.75 0.36 13.32
C VAL A 61 8.21 0.11 13.64
N HIS A 62 8.53 -0.91 14.44
CA HIS A 62 9.93 -1.21 14.81
C HIS A 62 10.90 -1.25 13.62
N SER A 63 10.42 -1.74 12.47
CA SER A 63 11.18 -1.94 11.25
C SER A 63 11.17 -0.75 10.29
N GLY A 64 10.46 0.34 10.58
CA GLY A 64 10.42 1.53 9.72
C GLY A 64 9.17 2.40 9.89
N ARG A 65 8.71 2.97 8.78
CA ARG A 65 7.53 3.82 8.73
C ARG A 65 6.63 3.33 7.61
N ALA A 66 5.54 2.69 7.98
CA ALA A 66 4.51 2.27 7.04
C ALA A 66 3.71 3.49 6.59
N ASP A 67 3.23 3.50 5.34
CA ASP A 67 2.43 4.62 4.83
C ASP A 67 1.08 4.72 5.53
N LEU A 68 0.38 3.59 5.69
CA LEU A 68 -0.90 3.51 6.38
C LEU A 68 -1.03 2.17 7.12
N ILE A 69 -1.48 2.23 8.37
CA ILE A 69 -1.90 1.08 9.17
C ILE A 69 -3.36 1.26 9.56
N THR A 70 -4.11 0.17 9.52
CA THR A 70 -5.46 0.05 10.10
C THR A 70 -5.45 -1.00 11.20
N ASP A 71 -6.62 -1.30 11.78
CA ASP A 71 -6.76 -2.28 12.87
C ASP A 71 -6.05 -3.63 12.62
N SER A 72 -6.03 -4.13 11.38
CA SER A 72 -5.38 -5.41 11.03
C SER A 72 -4.63 -5.43 9.70
N PHE A 73 -4.57 -4.30 8.98
CA PHE A 73 -3.88 -4.20 7.69
C PHE A 73 -2.80 -3.14 7.69
N VAL A 74 -1.72 -3.39 6.93
CA VAL A 74 -0.74 -2.39 6.54
C VAL A 74 -0.78 -2.15 5.03
N TYR A 75 -0.76 -0.89 4.63
CA TYR A 75 -0.72 -0.46 3.24
C TYR A 75 0.60 0.25 2.98
N GLU A 76 1.28 -0.16 1.92
CA GLU A 76 2.50 0.49 1.41
C GLU A 76 2.21 1.03 0.02
N PHE A 77 2.22 2.37 -0.13
CA PHE A 77 1.96 3.02 -1.41
C PHE A 77 3.26 3.15 -2.19
N LYS A 78 3.19 2.91 -3.51
CA LYS A 78 4.32 3.08 -4.43
C LYS A 78 3.85 3.82 -5.66
N THR A 79 4.47 4.96 -5.95
CA THR A 79 4.19 5.72 -7.17
C THR A 79 5.14 5.27 -8.29
N ARG A 80 4.63 4.97 -9.49
CA ARG A 80 5.43 4.54 -10.65
C ARG A 80 5.04 5.33 -11.92
N ASN A 81 6.02 5.61 -12.78
CA ASN A 81 5.81 6.34 -14.05
C ASN A 81 5.43 5.44 -15.22
N GLU A 82 5.72 4.14 -15.14
CA GLU A 82 5.40 3.18 -16.18
C GLU A 82 4.52 2.10 -15.57
N PHE A 83 3.25 2.07 -15.97
CA PHE A 83 2.27 1.09 -15.48
C PHE A 83 2.37 -0.25 -16.20
N ASN A 84 3.60 -0.63 -16.59
CA ASN A 84 3.90 -1.93 -17.17
C ASN A 84 4.41 -2.88 -16.08
N ILE A 85 3.73 -2.88 -14.92
CA ILE A 85 4.02 -3.84 -13.84
C ILE A 85 3.44 -5.18 -14.30
N ASP A 86 4.25 -5.91 -15.05
CA ASP A 86 4.03 -7.30 -15.44
C ASP A 86 3.83 -8.16 -14.18
N GLN A 87 2.57 -8.37 -13.78
CA GLN A 87 2.01 -9.31 -12.78
C GLN A 87 2.70 -9.48 -11.41
N THR A 88 3.87 -8.89 -11.15
CA THR A 88 4.73 -9.20 -10.00
C THR A 88 5.16 -7.90 -9.33
N PRO A 89 4.93 -7.76 -8.02
CA PRO A 89 5.42 -6.62 -7.25
C PRO A 89 6.96 -6.64 -7.19
N ALA A 90 7.58 -5.47 -7.00
CA ALA A 90 9.02 -5.39 -6.84
C ALA A 90 9.43 -6.06 -5.53
N GLU A 91 10.49 -6.86 -5.60
CA GLU A 91 11.05 -7.64 -4.49
C GLU A 91 11.26 -6.82 -3.21
N ASP A 92 11.93 -5.66 -3.35
CA ASP A 92 12.21 -4.74 -2.24
C ASP A 92 10.93 -4.20 -1.57
N ASP A 93 9.85 -4.00 -2.35
CA ASP A 93 8.57 -3.48 -1.85
C ASP A 93 7.86 -4.56 -1.00
N VAL A 94 7.94 -5.82 -1.44
CA VAL A 94 7.38 -6.96 -0.67
C VAL A 94 8.18 -7.20 0.60
N GLU A 95 9.52 -7.13 0.53
CA GLU A 95 10.36 -7.31 1.70
C GLU A 95 10.09 -6.24 2.77
N GLN A 96 9.93 -4.98 2.35
CA GLN A 96 9.55 -3.89 3.24
C GLN A 96 8.20 -4.17 3.93
N LEU A 97 7.18 -4.61 3.17
CA LEU A 97 5.87 -4.96 3.70
C LEU A 97 5.96 -6.12 4.71
N GLN A 98 6.69 -7.19 4.38
CA GLN A 98 6.86 -8.34 5.28
C GLN A 98 7.57 -7.95 6.58
N ARG A 99 8.52 -7.01 6.55
CA ARG A 99 9.12 -6.47 7.78
C ARG A 99 8.12 -5.72 8.66
N TYR A 100 7.06 -5.13 8.10
CA TYR A 100 5.99 -4.49 8.86
C TYR A 100 5.07 -5.52 9.50
N LEU A 101 4.64 -6.53 8.73
CA LEU A 101 3.83 -7.65 9.20
C LEU A 101 4.49 -8.43 10.35
N HIS A 102 5.82 -8.50 10.37
CA HIS A 102 6.59 -9.17 11.42
C HIS A 102 7.06 -8.26 12.57
N SER A 103 6.70 -6.96 12.57
CA SER A 103 7.25 -5.99 13.52
C SER A 103 6.85 -6.23 14.98
N GLY A 104 5.78 -7.00 15.23
CA GLY A 104 5.35 -7.44 16.57
C GLY A 104 4.75 -6.35 17.47
N ASP A 105 4.81 -5.08 17.07
CA ASP A 105 4.20 -3.94 17.77
C ASP A 105 2.71 -3.79 17.47
N VAL A 106 2.27 -4.32 16.32
CA VAL A 106 0.90 -4.26 15.81
C VAL A 106 0.49 -5.66 15.34
N ASP A 107 -0.70 -6.11 15.72
CA ASP A 107 -1.24 -7.43 15.34
C ASP A 107 -1.84 -7.36 13.93
N LEU A 108 -0.95 -7.28 12.92
CA LEU A 108 -1.33 -7.19 11.52
C LEU A 108 -1.58 -8.58 10.95
N SER A 109 -2.77 -8.80 10.39
CA SER A 109 -3.14 -10.07 9.76
C SER A 109 -2.75 -10.10 8.28
N GLU A 110 -2.70 -8.94 7.61
CA GLU A 110 -2.50 -8.82 6.17
C GLU A 110 -1.84 -7.48 5.79
N GLY A 111 -1.29 -7.41 4.58
CA GLY A 111 -0.73 -6.20 4.02
C GLY A 111 -0.93 -6.07 2.51
N LEU A 112 -0.92 -4.84 2.02
CA LEU A 112 -1.09 -4.51 0.61
C LEU A 112 0.09 -3.64 0.12
N VAL A 113 0.72 -4.06 -0.97
CA VAL A 113 1.51 -3.15 -1.80
C VAL A 113 0.58 -2.55 -2.84
N VAL A 114 0.44 -1.22 -2.83
CA VAL A 114 -0.47 -0.48 -3.72
C VAL A 114 0.36 0.38 -4.66
N TYR A 115 0.43 -0.03 -5.92
CA TYR A 115 1.06 0.76 -6.98
C TYR A 115 0.07 1.74 -7.58
N ILE A 116 0.47 3.00 -7.67
CA ILE A 116 -0.33 4.10 -8.22
C ILE A 116 0.38 4.60 -9.47
N ASN A 117 -0.36 4.66 -10.59
CA ASN A 117 0.17 5.24 -11.82
C ASN A 117 0.30 6.76 -11.65
N ARG A 118 1.50 7.31 -11.83
CA ARG A 118 1.71 8.76 -11.80
C ARG A 118 0.97 9.47 -12.92
N ASP A 119 0.94 8.88 -14.11
CA ASP A 119 0.35 9.49 -15.30
C ASP A 119 -1.18 9.46 -15.26
N ASP A 120 -1.74 8.55 -14.47
CA ASP A 120 -3.16 8.48 -14.17
C ASP A 120 -3.39 7.98 -12.74
N ILE A 121 -3.49 8.87 -11.75
CA ILE A 121 -3.55 8.44 -10.35
C ILE A 121 -4.82 7.67 -9.95
N SER A 122 -5.83 7.58 -10.83
CA SER A 122 -6.97 6.69 -10.62
C SER A 122 -6.70 5.24 -11.03
N GLU A 123 -5.62 5.00 -11.76
CA GLU A 123 -5.15 3.66 -12.11
C GLU A 123 -4.24 3.12 -11.00
N ILE A 124 -4.68 2.05 -10.36
CA ILE A 124 -3.94 1.38 -9.29
C ILE A 124 -3.85 -0.12 -9.52
N LYS A 125 -2.79 -0.71 -8.94
CA LYS A 125 -2.59 -2.15 -8.91
C LYS A 125 -2.20 -2.56 -7.51
N GLN A 126 -2.89 -3.56 -6.98
CA GLN A 126 -2.71 -3.99 -5.59
C GLN A 126 -2.25 -5.44 -5.52
N PHE A 127 -1.36 -5.71 -4.57
CA PHE A 127 -0.88 -7.04 -4.26
C PHE A 127 -1.04 -7.32 -2.77
N ARG A 128 -1.85 -8.32 -2.44
CA ARG A 128 -2.16 -8.71 -1.06
C ARG A 128 -1.20 -9.79 -0.57
N PHE A 129 -0.77 -9.65 0.69
CA PHE A 129 0.12 -10.57 1.37
C PHE A 129 -0.35 -10.85 2.79
N GLU A 130 -0.27 -12.12 3.19
CA GLU A 130 -0.30 -12.51 4.60
C GLU A 130 1.15 -12.50 5.16
N PRO A 131 1.33 -12.43 6.49
CA PRO A 131 2.64 -12.61 7.12
C PRO A 131 3.18 -14.00 6.77
N ASP A 132 4.35 -14.05 6.13
CA ASP A 132 4.99 -15.32 5.82
C ASP A 132 5.81 -15.84 7.01
N TYR A 133 5.23 -16.78 7.76
CA TYR A 133 5.89 -17.45 8.89
C TYR A 133 6.76 -18.65 8.50
N ASN A 134 6.78 -19.03 7.21
CA ASN A 134 7.54 -20.20 6.71
C ASN A 134 8.93 -19.82 6.18
N THR A 135 9.14 -18.58 5.76
CA THR A 135 10.46 -18.06 5.44
C THR A 135 11.17 -17.62 6.72
N ASN A 136 12.46 -17.94 6.81
CA ASN A 136 13.33 -17.51 7.92
C ASN A 136 13.54 -15.98 7.87
N PHE A 137 12.51 -15.19 8.13
CA PHE A 137 12.65 -13.78 8.40
C PHE A 137 13.37 -13.65 9.74
N VAL A 138 14.67 -13.37 9.65
CA VAL A 138 15.58 -13.00 10.74
C VAL A 138 16.17 -14.16 11.55
N ARG A 139 17.18 -14.81 10.98
CA ARG A 139 18.45 -15.01 11.68
C ARG A 139 19.59 -14.55 10.76
N ASP A 140 20.28 -13.48 11.15
CA ASP A 140 21.61 -13.12 10.61
C ASP A 140 21.69 -12.45 9.23
N GLY A 141 20.74 -11.59 8.86
CA GLY A 141 20.97 -10.59 7.79
C GLY A 141 21.09 -11.13 6.36
N GLU A 142 20.60 -12.35 6.10
CA GLU A 142 20.38 -12.87 4.76
C GLU A 142 18.94 -12.59 4.31
N LEU A 143 18.80 -12.07 3.09
CA LEU A 143 17.50 -11.77 2.47
C LEU A 143 16.78 -13.08 2.14
N PRO A 144 15.50 -13.25 2.49
CA PRO A 144 14.73 -14.40 2.05
C PRO A 144 14.54 -14.38 0.52
N ASP A 145 14.55 -15.56 -0.08
CA ASP A 145 14.29 -15.75 -1.51
C ASP A 145 12.83 -15.39 -1.82
N THR A 146 12.64 -14.30 -2.56
CA THR A 146 11.33 -13.68 -2.81
C THR A 146 10.53 -14.34 -3.92
N SER A 147 11.11 -15.34 -4.58
CA SER A 147 10.38 -16.24 -5.48
C SER A 147 9.38 -17.15 -4.77
N GLN A 148 9.29 -17.05 -3.42
CA GLN A 148 8.43 -17.86 -2.56
C GLN A 148 7.14 -17.17 -2.12
N TYR A 149 6.93 -15.88 -2.43
CA TYR A 149 5.70 -15.20 -2.01
C TYR A 149 4.51 -15.64 -2.85
N GLU A 150 3.52 -16.25 -2.19
CA GLU A 150 2.21 -16.49 -2.80
C GLU A 150 1.51 -15.14 -3.00
N ILE A 151 1.35 -14.72 -4.27
CA ILE A 151 0.49 -13.60 -4.62
C ILE A 151 -0.95 -14.12 -4.53
N TYR A 152 -1.64 -13.79 -3.44
CA TYR A 152 -2.97 -14.33 -3.16
C TYR A 152 -4.04 -13.73 -4.07
N GLU A 153 -3.89 -12.48 -4.49
CA GLU A 153 -4.84 -11.81 -5.38
C GLU A 153 -4.22 -10.61 -6.09
N VAL A 154 -4.52 -10.46 -7.38
CA VAL A 154 -4.32 -9.21 -8.14
C VAL A 154 -5.69 -8.56 -8.26
N LEU A 155 -5.90 -7.48 -7.51
CA LEU A 155 -7.13 -6.70 -7.58
C LEU A 155 -7.01 -5.72 -8.75
N ASP A 156 -7.60 -6.09 -9.89
CA ASP A 156 -7.75 -5.20 -11.06
C ASP A 156 -8.96 -4.30 -10.79
N THR A 157 -8.71 -3.02 -10.50
CA THR A 157 -9.78 -2.01 -10.41
C THR A 157 -9.74 -1.16 -11.68
N THR A 158 -10.81 -1.29 -12.48
CA THR A 158 -11.04 -0.50 -13.70
C THR A 158 -11.59 0.88 -13.41
#